data_AF-A0A560WBY6-F1
#
_entry.id   AF-A0A560WBY6-F1
#
_cell.length_a   1.000
_cell.length_b   1.000
_cell.length_c   1.000
_cell.angle_alpha   90.00
_cell.angle_beta   90.00
_cell.angle_gamma   90.00
#
_symmetry.space_group_name_H-M   'P 1'
#
loop_
_entity.id
_entity.type
_entity.pdbx_description
1 polymer ?
#
loop_
_entity_poly.entity_id
_entity_poly.type
_entity_poly.pdbx_seq_one_letter_code
_entity_poly.pdbx_strand_id
1 'polypeptide(L)'
;MSKIFPTALSALDGLLFDGMTICAGGFGLCGIPEKLIDAIEASGITGLTIASNNAGIDGIGLGDLPPSEWSKISVILDHEGVWKWARSTSQERSLRVSENSGQLFH
;
A
#
# COMPACT_ATOMS: atom_id res chain seq x y z
N MET A 1 22.99 -12.53 -13.00
CA MET A 1 21.96 -11.66 -13.60
C MET A 1 21.99 -10.30 -12.92
N SER A 2 21.90 -9.22 -13.69
CA SER A 2 21.71 -7.88 -13.14
C SER A 2 20.28 -7.75 -12.59
N LYS A 3 20.13 -7.16 -11.39
CA LYS A 3 18.83 -6.84 -10.78
C LYS A 3 18.45 -5.37 -10.94
N ILE A 4 19.08 -4.70 -11.90
CA ILE A 4 18.86 -3.28 -12.18
C ILE A 4 17.92 -3.19 -13.38
N PHE A 5 16.77 -2.55 -13.17
CA PHE A 5 15.74 -2.35 -14.17
C PHE A 5 15.65 -0.86 -14.54
N PRO A 6 15.40 -0.53 -15.82
CA PRO A 6 15.32 0.86 -16.27
C PRO A 6 14.06 1.59 -15.79
N THR A 7 12.99 0.85 -15.49
CA THR A 7 11.70 1.40 -15.02
C THR A 7 11.06 0.50 -13.96
N ALA A 8 10.19 1.07 -13.14
CA ALA A 8 9.40 0.33 -12.16
C ALA A 8 8.50 -0.72 -12.83
N LEU A 9 7.85 -0.38 -13.95
CA LEU A 9 7.02 -1.30 -14.71
C LEU A 9 7.83 -2.53 -15.17
N SER A 10 9.03 -2.32 -15.74
CA SER A 10 9.91 -3.43 -16.14
C SER A 10 10.44 -4.25 -14.97
N ALA A 11 10.50 -3.68 -13.76
CA ALA A 11 10.92 -4.40 -12.57
C ALA A 11 9.81 -5.33 -12.03
N LEU A 12 8.55 -5.01 -12.34
CA LEU A 12 7.35 -5.73 -11.89
C LEU A 12 6.72 -6.60 -12.98
N ASP A 13 7.22 -6.51 -14.21
CA ASP A 13 6.71 -7.27 -15.36
C ASP A 13 6.73 -8.79 -15.08
N GLY A 14 5.58 -9.43 -15.28
CA GLY A 14 5.37 -10.86 -14.99
C GLY A 14 5.37 -11.27 -13.52
N LEU A 15 5.50 -10.33 -12.57
CA LEU A 15 5.46 -10.61 -11.13
C LEU A 15 4.10 -10.34 -10.49
N LEU A 16 3.33 -9.42 -11.05
CA LEU A 16 2.07 -8.94 -10.49
C LEU A 16 0.89 -9.87 -10.85
N PHE A 17 -0.01 -10.08 -9.90
CA PHE A 17 -1.24 -10.85 -10.08
C PHE A 17 -2.33 -10.42 -9.09
N ASP A 18 -3.59 -10.68 -9.44
CA ASP A 18 -4.73 -10.38 -8.58
C ASP A 18 -4.66 -11.16 -7.25
N GLY A 19 -5.01 -10.53 -6.14
CA GLY A 19 -4.97 -11.18 -4.82
C GLY A 19 -3.60 -11.22 -4.17
N MET A 20 -2.57 -10.60 -4.76
CA MET A 20 -1.20 -10.64 -4.26
C MET A 20 -1.06 -9.93 -2.90
N THR A 21 -0.27 -10.52 -2.01
CA THR A 21 0.18 -9.86 -0.78
C THR A 21 1.54 -9.23 -0.98
N ILE A 22 1.66 -7.93 -0.66
CA ILE A 22 2.87 -7.11 -0.81
C ILE A 22 3.26 -6.56 0.57
N CYS A 23 4.54 -6.66 0.93
CA CYS A 23 5.09 -5.94 2.07
C CYS A 23 5.74 -4.66 1.57
N ALA A 24 5.26 -3.50 2.01
CA ALA A 24 5.78 -2.19 1.62
C ALA A 24 6.45 -1.51 2.81
N GLY A 25 7.71 -1.10 2.64
CA GLY A 25 8.44 -0.30 3.62
C GLY A 25 8.05 1.18 3.58
N GLY A 26 8.38 1.90 4.65
CA GLY A 26 8.19 3.35 4.76
C GLY A 26 7.79 3.79 6.17
N PHE A 27 8.18 5.00 6.58
CA PHE A 27 7.77 5.64 7.84
C PHE A 27 7.34 7.09 7.57
N GLY A 28 6.06 7.39 7.76
CA GLY A 28 5.49 8.65 7.27
C GLY A 28 5.67 8.74 5.75
N LEU A 29 6.48 9.69 5.27
CA LEU A 29 6.87 9.85 3.85
C LEU A 29 8.26 9.30 3.52
N CYS A 30 9.05 8.93 4.54
CA CYS A 30 10.41 8.49 4.33
C CYS A 30 10.43 7.03 3.87
N GLY A 31 11.08 6.76 2.74
CA GLY A 31 11.31 5.40 2.25
C GLY A 31 10.08 4.73 1.60
N ILE A 32 9.05 5.49 1.23
CA ILE A 32 7.93 4.98 0.44
C ILE A 32 8.43 4.63 -0.98
N PRO A 33 8.08 3.46 -1.53
CA PRO A 33 8.47 3.09 -2.89
C PRO A 33 7.52 3.71 -3.94
N GLU A 34 7.42 5.04 -4.00
CA GLU A 34 6.46 5.79 -4.84
C GLU A 34 6.38 5.27 -6.28
N LYS A 35 7.51 5.15 -6.98
CA LYS A 35 7.54 4.66 -8.36
C LYS A 35 7.00 3.24 -8.54
N LEU A 36 7.12 2.38 -7.53
CA LEU A 36 6.56 1.04 -7.57
C LEU A 36 5.05 1.07 -7.31
N ILE A 37 4.57 1.99 -6.48
CA ILE A 37 3.13 2.19 -6.25
C ILE A 37 2.46 2.64 -7.55
N ASP A 38 3.02 3.62 -8.26
CA ASP A 38 2.51 4.07 -9.57
C ASP A 38 2.47 2.92 -10.58
N ALA A 39 3.51 2.07 -10.58
CA ALA A 39 3.58 0.92 -11.50
C ALA A 39 2.57 -0.18 -11.14
N ILE A 40 2.30 -0.39 -9.85
CA ILE A 40 1.25 -1.30 -9.38
C ILE A 40 -0.13 -0.76 -9.79
N GLU A 41 -0.40 0.53 -9.59
CA GLU A 41 -1.64 1.16 -10.04
C GLU A 41 -1.82 1.02 -11.56
N ALA A 42 -0.79 1.36 -12.33
CA ALA A 42 -0.81 1.26 -13.80
C ALA A 42 -1.00 -0.17 -14.31
N SER A 43 -0.66 -1.19 -13.51
CA SER A 43 -0.86 -2.59 -13.88
C SER A 43 -2.33 -3.02 -13.86
N GLY A 44 -3.20 -2.29 -13.14
CA GLY A 44 -4.62 -2.57 -13.03
C GLY A 44 -4.98 -3.85 -12.27
N ILE A 45 -4.01 -4.48 -11.59
CA ILE A 45 -4.28 -5.64 -10.73
C ILE A 45 -5.15 -5.25 -9.54
N THR A 46 -5.89 -6.22 -9.02
CA THR A 46 -6.91 -6.00 -8.01
C THR A 46 -6.81 -7.01 -6.87
N GLY A 47 -7.44 -6.71 -5.73
CA GLY A 47 -7.50 -7.65 -4.61
C GLY A 47 -6.22 -7.70 -3.75
N LEU A 48 -5.37 -6.67 -3.81
CA LEU A 48 -4.10 -6.66 -3.10
C LEU A 48 -4.25 -6.65 -1.57
N THR A 49 -3.29 -7.26 -0.89
CA THR A 49 -3.10 -7.06 0.56
C THR A 49 -1.75 -6.42 0.78
N ILE A 50 -1.70 -5.23 1.35
CA ILE A 50 -0.46 -4.49 1.58
C ILE A 50 -0.17 -4.43 3.08
N ALA A 51 0.87 -5.13 3.52
CA ALA A 51 1.39 -4.94 4.88
C ALA A 51 2.38 -3.77 4.86
N SER A 52 2.10 -2.71 5.62
CA SER A 52 3.01 -1.57 5.71
C SER A 52 2.91 -0.86 7.04
N ASN A 53 4.00 -0.28 7.51
CA ASN A 53 3.96 0.52 8.72
C ASN A 53 3.10 1.80 8.54
N ASN A 54 3.10 2.39 7.33
CA ASN A 54 2.35 3.59 6.98
C ASN A 54 1.89 3.57 5.52
N ALA A 55 0.81 4.29 5.20
CA ALA A 55 0.19 4.27 3.87
C ALA A 55 0.47 5.51 2.98
N GLY A 56 1.40 6.41 3.35
CA GLY A 56 1.52 7.76 2.76
C GLY A 56 0.32 8.74 2.92
N ILE A 57 0.58 10.06 2.93
CA ILE A 57 -0.49 11.05 3.19
C ILE A 57 -1.44 11.23 1.98
N ASP A 58 -2.48 12.06 2.12
CA ASP A 58 -3.39 12.41 1.02
C ASP A 58 -2.62 12.78 -0.26
N GLY A 59 -2.81 12.02 -1.34
CA GLY A 59 -2.16 12.25 -2.63
C GLY A 59 -0.68 11.87 -2.71
N ILE A 60 -0.12 11.15 -1.72
CA ILE A 60 1.26 10.64 -1.77
C ILE A 60 1.35 9.22 -1.22
N GLY A 61 2.03 8.33 -1.94
CA GLY A 61 2.19 6.94 -1.53
C GLY A 61 0.92 6.14 -1.81
N LEU A 62 0.47 5.30 -0.87
CA LEU A 62 -0.79 4.60 -1.10
C LEU A 62 -1.93 5.61 -1.16
N GLY A 63 -1.91 6.69 -0.38
CA GLY A 63 -2.95 7.74 -0.32
C GLY A 63 -3.26 8.47 -1.64
N ASP A 64 -2.53 8.21 -2.73
CA ASP A 64 -2.84 8.70 -4.08
C ASP A 64 -3.78 7.79 -4.87
N LEU A 65 -3.93 6.53 -4.46
CA LEU A 65 -4.79 5.57 -5.17
C LEU A 65 -6.27 6.04 -5.13
N PRO A 66 -7.06 5.80 -6.19
CA PRO A 66 -8.45 6.23 -6.22
C PRO A 66 -9.38 5.34 -5.35
N PRO A 67 -10.45 5.92 -4.73
CA PRO A 67 -11.44 5.22 -3.88
C PRO A 67 -11.91 3.84 -4.37
N SER A 68 -12.07 3.66 -5.68
CA SER A 68 -12.52 2.40 -6.29
C SER A 68 -11.50 1.26 -6.15
N GLU A 69 -10.21 1.56 -6.17
CA GLU A 69 -9.14 0.56 -6.09
C GLU A 69 -8.90 0.10 -4.65
N TRP A 70 -9.17 0.97 -3.67
CA TRP A 70 -9.04 0.63 -2.25
C TRP A 70 -9.98 -0.46 -1.81
N SER A 71 -11.17 -0.57 -2.42
CA SER A 71 -12.19 -1.57 -2.03
C SER A 71 -11.70 -3.02 -2.12
N LYS A 72 -10.50 -3.18 -2.67
CA LYS A 72 -9.81 -4.43 -2.91
C LYS A 72 -8.41 -4.46 -2.26
N ILE A 73 -8.02 -3.43 -1.51
CA ILE A 73 -6.76 -3.31 -0.78
C ILE A 73 -7.00 -3.49 0.72
N SER A 74 -6.36 -4.50 1.31
CA SER A 74 -6.30 -4.67 2.77
C SER A 74 -4.96 -4.15 3.29
N VAL A 75 -4.96 -3.19 4.21
CA VAL A 75 -3.73 -2.62 4.76
C VAL A 75 -3.58 -3.01 6.22
N ILE A 76 -2.44 -3.63 6.56
CA ILE A 76 -2.07 -3.89 7.95
C ILE A 76 -1.13 -2.77 8.37
N LEU A 77 -1.55 -1.95 9.34
CA LEU A 77 -0.86 -0.74 9.81
C LEU A 77 -0.47 -0.87 11.29
N ASP A 78 0.57 -0.15 11.69
CA ASP A 78 1.02 -0.11 13.09
C ASP A 78 0.51 1.14 13.85
N HIS A 79 0.25 2.26 13.18
CA HIS A 79 -0.13 3.51 13.86
C HIS A 79 -1.09 4.43 13.06
N GLU A 80 -2.34 4.58 13.51
CA GLU A 80 -3.40 5.38 12.85
C GLU A 80 -3.35 6.91 13.10
N GLY A 81 -2.49 7.41 13.99
CA GLY A 81 -2.53 8.79 14.48
C GLY A 81 -2.46 9.91 13.41
N VAL A 82 -1.97 9.62 12.21
CA VAL A 82 -1.72 10.62 11.15
C VAL A 82 -2.74 10.58 10.00
N TRP A 83 -3.66 9.59 9.99
CA TRP A 83 -4.37 9.17 8.77
C TRP A 83 -5.87 9.46 8.86
N LYS A 84 -6.27 10.70 8.55
CA LYS A 84 -7.70 11.06 8.53
C LYS A 84 -8.44 10.39 7.37
N TRP A 85 -7.79 10.28 6.20
CA TRP A 85 -8.36 9.67 5.01
C TRP A 85 -8.59 8.16 5.17
N ALA A 86 -7.59 7.40 5.61
CA ALA A 86 -7.69 5.94 5.73
C ALA A 86 -8.82 5.52 6.68
N ARG A 87 -9.04 6.30 7.74
CA ARG A 87 -10.18 6.12 8.65
C ARG A 87 -11.52 6.39 7.96
N SER A 88 -11.62 7.45 7.17
CA SER A 88 -12.82 7.75 6.38
C SER A 88 -13.11 6.63 5.37
N THR A 89 -12.11 6.22 4.60
CA THR A 89 -12.23 5.17 3.57
C THR A 89 -12.52 3.79 4.18
N SER A 90 -11.94 3.47 5.35
CA SER A 90 -12.26 2.25 6.09
C SER A 90 -13.72 2.22 6.57
N GLN A 91 -14.25 3.36 7.05
CA GLN A 91 -15.67 3.47 7.43
C GLN A 91 -16.61 3.29 6.25
N GLU A 92 -16.21 3.72 5.06
CA GLU A 92 -16.91 3.49 3.79
C GLU A 92 -16.84 2.03 3.31
N ARG A 93 -16.15 1.14 4.06
CA ARG A 93 -15.91 -0.29 3.78
C ARG A 93 -15.15 -0.56 2.47
N SER A 94 -14.60 0.48 1.87
CA SER A 94 -13.74 0.41 0.72
C SER A 94 -12.27 0.25 1.13
N LEU A 95 -11.94 0.00 2.39
CA LEU A 95 -10.58 -0.32 2.83
C LEU A 95 -10.69 -1.22 4.05
N ARG A 96 -9.90 -2.30 4.12
CA ARG A 96 -9.77 -3.07 5.37
C ARG A 96 -8.49 -2.65 6.06
N VAL A 97 -8.61 -2.01 7.21
CA VAL A 97 -7.47 -1.66 8.06
C VAL A 97 -7.42 -2.63 9.23
N SER A 98 -6.27 -3.27 9.43
CA SER A 98 -5.98 -4.04 10.64
C SER A 98 -4.84 -3.35 11.37
N GLU A 99 -5.10 -2.90 12.59
CA GLU A 99 -4.06 -2.36 13.46
C GLU A 99 -3.40 -3.48 14.26
N ASN A 100 -2.07 -3.43 14.36
CA ASN A 100 -1.35 -4.18 15.38
C ASN A 100 -1.10 -3.25 16.57
N SER A 101 -2.00 -3.23 17.57
CA SER A 101 -1.98 -2.27 18.67
C SER A 101 -0.84 -2.47 19.69
N GLY A 102 0.28 -3.07 19.30
CA GLY A 102 1.50 -3.11 20.12
C GLY A 102 1.32 -3.66 21.53
N GLN A 103 0.54 -4.74 21.74
CA GLN A 103 0.86 -5.64 22.86
C GLN A 103 2.15 -6.35 22.50
N LEU A 104 3.26 -5.63 22.72
CA LEU A 104 4.60 -6.21 22.80
C LEU A 104 4.50 -7.40 23.75
N PHE A 105 4.91 -8.57 23.25
CA PHE A 105 5.13 -9.74 24.09
C PHE A 105 5.91 -9.32 25.34
N HIS A 106 5.24 -9.33 26.49
CA HIS A 106 5.86 -9.26 27.80
C HIS A 106 6.21 -10.68 28.26
#